data_AF-A0A8T2J0A7-F1
#
_entry.id   AF-A0A8T2J0A7-F1
#
_cell.length_a   1.000
_cell.length_b   1.000
_cell.length_c   1.000
_cell.angle_alpha   90.00
_cell.angle_beta   90.00
_cell.angle_gamma   90.00
#
_symmetry.space_group_name_H-M   'P 1'
#
loop_
_entity.id
_entity.type
_entity.pdbx_description
1 polymer ?
#
loop_
_entity_poly.entity_id
_entity_poly.type
_entity_poly.pdbx_seq_one_letter_code
_entity_poly.pdbx_strand_id
1 'polypeptide(L)'
;MSLTGLRDCRAWQDAALTLSTTSNEVCKLYDATLTQYVTWKNDGTLGGIEGCLAQISATDPNFVMGHVIANGLELIGTGRSPFIDKELDAALNLMSELSKSQPLTIRERLHVSAVEAFAKGKLLRAVDFWERILQSHPSDVLALKFAHDSYFYLGQQAQMRDSVARVLPYWKPEMPLCSYVKGMYSFGLLETNFYDQALKVAKEALAVEQTDAWSAHTVAHVHEMKADLENGLDFLQKTEGHWKGSDMLACHMYWHWALTLIEKGEYDAALTLYDNHIAPCTITNGAMLDIVDSSSMLYRLQMEGVNVGHRWNNLAQITKNHTKDHVLIFNDLHFLMSSLGANDKEMTNQLMESMEELAKSPGENYQHSLIGQLGFPLCKALIEFKSGNYDKAVDLMYPIRYKILEIGGSNAQRDLFNQVLIWAAISSNSKNHRNLARCLLIERDVGDPTLL
;
A
#
# COMPACT_ATOMS: atom_id res chain seq x y z
N MET A 1 -17.11 -0.37 -19.96
CA MET A 1 -16.25 -0.09 -21.12
C MET A 1 -16.53 -1.17 -22.15
N SER A 2 -16.70 -0.81 -23.42
CA SER A 2 -16.83 -1.81 -24.50
C SER A 2 -15.44 -2.34 -24.88
N LEU A 3 -15.32 -3.63 -25.23
CA LEU A 3 -14.07 -4.24 -25.73
C LEU A 3 -13.53 -3.60 -27.02
N THR A 4 -14.24 -2.64 -27.61
CA THR A 4 -13.88 -1.94 -28.85
C THR A 4 -12.73 -0.93 -28.72
N GLY A 5 -12.30 -0.58 -27.51
CA GLY A 5 -11.17 0.35 -27.27
C GLY A 5 -9.91 -0.29 -26.66
N LEU A 6 -9.96 -1.59 -26.35
CA LEU A 6 -8.87 -2.32 -25.68
C LEU A 6 -7.93 -2.97 -26.70
N ARG A 7 -6.67 -3.13 -26.30
CA ARG A 7 -5.58 -3.67 -27.12
C ARG A 7 -5.83 -5.15 -27.45
N ASP A 8 -5.92 -5.46 -28.74
CA ASP A 8 -5.88 -6.82 -29.25
C ASP A 8 -4.43 -7.31 -29.47
N CYS A 9 -4.23 -8.51 -30.01
CA CYS A 9 -2.89 -9.07 -30.23
C CYS A 9 -2.01 -8.13 -31.06
N ARG A 10 -2.58 -7.48 -32.09
CA ARG A 10 -1.83 -6.62 -32.99
C ARG A 10 -1.44 -5.32 -32.29
N ALA A 11 -2.35 -4.71 -31.55
CA ALA A 11 -2.08 -3.50 -30.79
C ALA A 11 -1.00 -3.71 -29.70
N TRP A 12 -1.00 -4.87 -29.01
CA TRP A 12 0.07 -5.23 -28.07
C TRP A 12 1.43 -5.39 -28.76
N GLN A 13 1.45 -6.00 -29.96
CA GLN A 13 2.67 -6.12 -30.76
C GLN A 13 3.17 -4.75 -31.25
N ASP A 14 2.29 -3.89 -31.76
CA ASP A 14 2.62 -2.55 -32.24
C ASP A 14 3.15 -1.65 -31.10
N ALA A 15 2.72 -1.91 -29.86
CA ALA A 15 3.27 -1.28 -28.65
C ALA A 15 4.62 -1.86 -28.19
N ALA A 16 5.21 -2.80 -28.93
CA ALA A 16 6.42 -3.56 -28.56
C ALA A 16 6.28 -4.34 -27.23
N LEU A 17 5.06 -4.79 -26.93
CA LEU A 17 4.69 -5.52 -25.73
C LEU A 17 3.95 -6.81 -26.10
N THR A 18 4.44 -7.53 -27.11
CA THR A 18 3.84 -8.79 -27.58
C THR A 18 3.55 -9.75 -26.43
N LEU A 19 2.37 -10.37 -26.47
CA LEU A 19 1.91 -11.41 -25.56
C LEU A 19 1.96 -12.78 -26.27
N SER A 20 2.19 -13.83 -25.51
CA SER A 20 2.30 -15.22 -26.00
C SER A 20 0.97 -15.83 -26.47
N THR A 21 -0.18 -15.27 -26.07
CA THR A 21 -1.49 -15.70 -26.58
C THR A 21 -1.78 -15.18 -27.99
N THR A 22 -2.50 -15.97 -28.78
CA THR A 22 -3.00 -15.59 -30.11
C THR A 22 -4.47 -15.15 -30.08
N SER A 23 -5.11 -15.16 -28.91
CA SER A 23 -6.50 -14.76 -28.74
C SER A 23 -6.63 -13.24 -28.58
N ASN A 24 -7.29 -12.59 -29.55
CA ASN A 24 -7.62 -11.17 -29.48
C ASN A 24 -8.52 -10.85 -28.28
N GLU A 25 -9.42 -11.76 -27.91
CA GLU A 25 -10.30 -11.59 -26.76
C GLU A 25 -9.52 -11.59 -25.45
N VAL A 26 -8.59 -12.54 -25.28
CA VAL A 26 -7.73 -12.63 -24.09
C VAL A 26 -6.82 -11.42 -23.98
N CYS A 27 -6.23 -10.94 -25.08
CA CYS A 27 -5.44 -9.70 -25.08
C CYS A 27 -6.24 -8.49 -24.58
N LYS A 28 -7.51 -8.39 -25.00
CA LYS A 28 -8.40 -7.29 -24.59
C LYS A 28 -8.80 -7.40 -23.14
N LEU A 29 -9.16 -8.59 -22.67
CA LEU A 29 -9.49 -8.81 -21.25
C LEU A 29 -8.26 -8.54 -20.37
N TYR A 30 -7.07 -8.95 -20.80
CA TYR A 30 -5.82 -8.64 -20.09
C TYR A 30 -5.57 -7.13 -20.02
N ASP A 31 -5.81 -6.41 -21.12
CA ASP A 31 -5.73 -4.95 -21.16
C ASP A 31 -6.77 -4.26 -20.26
N ALA A 32 -7.99 -4.81 -20.19
CA ALA A 32 -9.02 -4.35 -19.24
C ALA A 32 -8.59 -4.56 -17.79
N THR A 33 -8.05 -5.73 -17.45
CA THR A 33 -7.55 -6.02 -16.10
C THR A 33 -6.46 -5.03 -15.71
N LEU A 34 -5.48 -4.79 -16.61
CA LEU A 34 -4.43 -3.81 -16.39
C LEU A 34 -4.96 -2.39 -16.21
N THR A 35 -5.91 -1.99 -17.05
CA THR A 35 -6.55 -0.67 -16.96
C THR A 35 -7.20 -0.50 -15.60
N GLN A 36 -8.07 -1.43 -15.19
CA GLN A 36 -8.76 -1.37 -13.90
C GLN A 36 -7.81 -1.36 -12.70
N TYR A 37 -6.70 -2.10 -12.78
CA TYR A 37 -5.66 -2.08 -11.75
C TYR A 37 -4.90 -0.75 -11.71
N VAL A 38 -4.55 -0.16 -12.84
CA VAL A 38 -3.83 1.14 -12.87
C VAL A 38 -4.74 2.28 -12.44
N THR A 39 -6.02 2.24 -12.83
CA THR A 39 -7.00 3.27 -12.47
C THR A 39 -7.63 3.06 -11.10
N TRP A 40 -7.39 1.91 -10.47
CA TRP A 40 -8.02 1.50 -9.21
C TRP A 40 -9.54 1.63 -9.22
N LYS A 41 -10.12 1.20 -10.34
CA LYS A 41 -11.54 1.28 -10.59
C LYS A 41 -12.00 0.08 -11.38
N ASN A 42 -12.93 -0.67 -10.82
CA ASN A 42 -13.60 -1.77 -11.47
C ASN A 42 -14.56 -1.26 -12.54
N ASP A 43 -14.62 -2.00 -13.63
CA ASP A 43 -15.62 -1.85 -14.66
C ASP A 43 -16.72 -2.89 -14.43
N GLY A 44 -17.83 -2.45 -13.84
CA GLY A 44 -18.98 -3.31 -13.58
C GLY A 44 -19.56 -3.98 -14.83
N THR A 45 -19.33 -3.44 -16.03
CA THR A 45 -19.80 -4.07 -17.28
C THR A 45 -18.97 -5.28 -17.70
N LEU A 46 -17.76 -5.44 -17.14
CA LEU A 46 -16.86 -6.56 -17.37
C LEU A 46 -16.76 -7.50 -16.15
N GLY A 47 -17.49 -7.20 -15.07
CA GLY A 47 -17.41 -7.92 -13.81
C GLY A 47 -16.18 -7.56 -12.97
N GLY A 48 -15.59 -6.37 -13.17
CA GLY A 48 -14.39 -5.96 -12.46
C GLY A 48 -13.13 -6.71 -12.88
N ILE A 49 -12.06 -6.56 -12.10
CA ILE A 49 -10.81 -7.33 -12.26
C ILE A 49 -11.08 -8.84 -12.21
N GLU A 50 -11.85 -9.31 -11.22
CA GLU A 50 -12.16 -10.73 -11.04
C GLU A 50 -12.90 -11.31 -12.23
N GLY A 51 -13.91 -10.61 -12.75
CA GLY A 51 -14.68 -11.02 -13.92
C GLY A 51 -13.81 -11.11 -15.18
N CYS A 52 -12.86 -10.19 -15.38
CA CYS A 52 -11.90 -10.27 -16.47
C CYS A 52 -10.95 -11.46 -16.32
N LEU A 53 -10.39 -11.69 -15.13
CA LEU A 53 -9.48 -12.80 -14.86
C LEU A 53 -10.17 -14.17 -15.03
N ALA A 54 -11.41 -14.30 -14.57
CA ALA A 54 -12.22 -15.50 -14.76
C ALA A 54 -12.44 -15.82 -16.25
N GLN A 55 -12.75 -14.81 -17.06
CA GLN A 55 -12.92 -14.97 -18.50
C GLN A 55 -11.60 -15.29 -19.22
N ILE A 56 -10.48 -14.69 -18.81
CA ILE A 56 -9.15 -15.04 -19.32
C ILE A 56 -8.87 -16.52 -19.07
N SER A 57 -9.04 -16.98 -17.83
CA SER A 57 -8.80 -18.37 -17.43
C SER A 57 -9.70 -19.35 -18.17
N ALA A 58 -10.97 -19.01 -18.38
CA ALA A 58 -11.91 -19.84 -19.13
C ALA A 58 -11.57 -19.92 -20.63
N THR A 59 -11.04 -18.84 -21.22
CA THR A 59 -10.81 -18.74 -22.67
C THR A 59 -9.44 -19.29 -23.08
N ASP A 60 -8.39 -18.97 -22.31
CA ASP A 60 -7.02 -19.44 -22.55
C ASP A 60 -6.35 -19.79 -21.20
N PRO A 61 -6.65 -20.96 -20.64
CA PRO A 61 -6.16 -21.37 -19.32
C PRO A 61 -4.63 -21.51 -19.25
N ASN A 62 -3.94 -21.58 -20.39
CA ASN A 62 -2.50 -21.71 -20.46
C ASN A 62 -1.78 -20.36 -20.64
N PHE A 63 -2.51 -19.25 -20.75
CA PHE A 63 -1.94 -17.92 -20.94
C PHE A 63 -1.17 -17.45 -19.71
N VAL A 64 0.18 -17.56 -19.77
CA VAL A 64 1.06 -17.28 -18.62
C VAL A 64 0.91 -15.87 -18.08
N MET A 65 0.77 -14.85 -18.94
CA MET A 65 0.63 -13.48 -18.43
C MET A 65 -0.70 -13.25 -17.71
N GLY A 66 -1.75 -14.03 -18.02
CA GLY A 66 -2.98 -14.08 -17.25
C GLY A 66 -2.75 -14.58 -15.82
N HIS A 67 -1.95 -15.64 -15.66
CA HIS A 67 -1.52 -16.13 -14.35
C HIS A 67 -0.59 -15.15 -13.63
N VAL A 68 0.32 -14.49 -14.33
CA VAL A 68 1.22 -13.46 -13.76
C VAL A 68 0.41 -12.33 -13.14
N ILE A 69 -0.57 -11.77 -13.86
CA ILE A 69 -1.35 -10.65 -13.33
C ILE A 69 -2.29 -11.11 -12.21
N ALA A 70 -2.92 -12.28 -12.33
CA ALA A 70 -3.77 -12.82 -11.27
C ALA A 70 -2.98 -13.04 -9.97
N ASN A 71 -1.91 -13.84 -10.03
CA ASN A 71 -1.07 -14.13 -8.87
C ASN A 71 -0.37 -12.87 -8.34
N GLY A 72 0.08 -11.98 -9.23
CA GLY A 72 0.71 -10.73 -8.85
C GLY A 72 -0.22 -9.81 -8.07
N LEU A 73 -1.49 -9.69 -8.47
CA LEU A 73 -2.48 -8.88 -7.76
C LEU A 73 -2.78 -9.44 -6.36
N GLU A 74 -2.89 -10.76 -6.21
CA GLU A 74 -3.05 -11.40 -4.89
C GLU A 74 -1.87 -11.10 -3.96
N LEU A 75 -0.64 -11.16 -4.50
CA LEU A 75 0.58 -10.88 -3.74
C LEU A 75 0.72 -9.40 -3.37
N ILE A 76 0.44 -8.49 -4.31
CA ILE A 76 0.43 -7.03 -4.07
C ILE A 76 -0.69 -6.65 -3.10
N GLY A 77 -1.80 -7.38 -3.08
CA GLY A 77 -2.87 -7.16 -2.09
C GLY A 77 -2.40 -7.39 -0.64
N THR A 78 -1.35 -8.19 -0.43
CA THR A 78 -0.75 -8.53 0.88
C THR A 78 -1.70 -9.14 1.93
N GLY A 79 -2.95 -9.40 1.56
CA GLY A 79 -3.96 -10.02 2.44
C GLY A 79 -3.95 -11.55 2.40
N ARG A 80 -3.12 -12.14 1.53
CA ARG A 80 -2.89 -13.57 1.42
C ARG A 80 -1.39 -13.83 1.35
N SER A 81 -1.00 -14.97 1.89
CA SER A 81 0.39 -15.38 1.98
C SER A 81 0.54 -16.82 1.44
N PRO A 82 1.34 -17.07 0.40
CA PRO A 82 1.53 -18.42 -0.13
C PRO A 82 2.18 -19.38 0.88
N PHE A 83 2.75 -18.86 1.97
CA PHE A 83 3.28 -19.68 3.06
C PHE A 83 2.20 -20.49 3.80
N ILE A 84 0.98 -19.96 3.87
CA ILE A 84 -0.14 -20.59 4.58
C ILE A 84 -1.33 -20.91 3.66
N ASP A 85 -1.44 -20.22 2.53
CA ASP A 85 -2.50 -20.38 1.54
C ASP A 85 -2.07 -21.35 0.44
N LYS A 86 -2.61 -22.57 0.52
CA LYS A 86 -2.30 -23.65 -0.43
C LYS A 86 -2.88 -23.42 -1.82
N GLU A 87 -3.95 -22.63 -1.94
CA GLU A 87 -4.56 -22.35 -3.24
C GLU A 87 -3.70 -21.35 -4.01
N LEU A 88 -3.23 -20.29 -3.34
CA LEU A 88 -2.28 -19.33 -3.92
C LEU A 88 -0.95 -20.00 -4.26
N ASP A 89 -0.41 -20.87 -3.39
CA ASP A 89 0.80 -21.64 -3.68
C ASP A 89 0.62 -22.54 -4.92
N ALA A 90 -0.50 -23.24 -5.03
CA ALA A 90 -0.81 -24.06 -6.20
C ALA A 90 -0.93 -23.22 -7.49
N ALA A 91 -1.56 -22.04 -7.43
CA ALA A 91 -1.68 -21.12 -8.57
C ALA A 91 -0.31 -20.58 -9.04
N LEU A 92 0.59 -20.30 -8.10
CA LEU A 92 1.98 -19.91 -8.39
C LEU A 92 2.80 -21.05 -9.02
N ASN A 93 2.63 -22.27 -8.51
CA ASN A 93 3.28 -23.45 -9.07
C ASN A 93 2.80 -23.72 -10.51
N LEU A 94 1.48 -23.62 -10.76
CA LEU A 94 0.91 -23.74 -12.11
C LEU A 94 1.49 -22.69 -13.07
N MET A 95 1.57 -21.42 -12.64
CA MET A 95 2.22 -20.36 -13.43
C MET A 95 3.67 -20.73 -13.79
N SER A 96 4.43 -21.25 -12.82
CA SER A 96 5.82 -21.67 -13.03
C SER A 96 5.93 -22.81 -14.04
N GLU A 97 5.06 -23.83 -13.93
CA GLU A 97 5.03 -24.97 -14.84
C GLU A 97 4.67 -24.56 -16.26
N LEU A 98 3.61 -23.76 -16.42
CA LEU A 98 3.18 -23.22 -17.72
C LEU A 98 4.26 -22.35 -18.37
N SER A 99 5.05 -21.61 -17.58
CA SER A 99 6.14 -20.79 -18.12
C SER A 99 7.28 -21.61 -18.74
N LYS A 100 7.43 -22.87 -18.31
CA LYS A 100 8.47 -23.80 -18.78
C LYS A 100 7.98 -24.67 -19.94
N SER A 101 6.67 -24.85 -20.08
CA SER A 101 6.07 -25.75 -21.08
C SER A 101 5.84 -25.09 -22.44
N GLN A 102 5.98 -23.76 -22.55
CA GLN A 102 5.69 -23.02 -23.78
C GLN A 102 6.69 -21.89 -24.05
N PRO A 103 6.84 -21.44 -25.32
CA PRO A 103 7.74 -20.36 -25.65
C PRO A 103 7.18 -19.02 -25.14
N LEU A 104 7.96 -18.33 -24.32
CA LEU A 104 7.69 -16.98 -23.84
C LEU A 104 8.67 -15.96 -24.42
N THR A 105 8.28 -14.70 -24.45
CA THR A 105 9.24 -13.61 -24.66
C THR A 105 10.18 -13.44 -23.45
N ILE A 106 11.30 -12.72 -23.62
CA ILE A 106 12.18 -12.38 -22.48
C ILE A 106 11.41 -11.58 -21.43
N ARG A 107 10.57 -10.63 -21.86
CA ARG A 107 9.71 -9.80 -21.01
C ARG A 107 8.77 -10.64 -20.14
N GLU A 108 8.02 -11.56 -20.74
CA GLU A 108 7.09 -12.44 -20.00
C GLU A 108 7.83 -13.34 -18.99
N ARG A 109 9.00 -13.89 -19.36
CA ARG A 109 9.83 -14.66 -18.41
C ARG A 109 10.31 -13.85 -17.22
N LEU A 110 10.64 -12.57 -17.42
CA LEU A 110 11.03 -11.68 -16.33
C LEU A 110 9.86 -11.40 -15.39
N HIS A 111 8.65 -11.22 -15.92
CA HIS A 111 7.45 -11.10 -15.09
C HIS A 111 7.19 -12.34 -14.23
N VAL A 112 7.28 -13.53 -14.82
CA VAL A 112 7.18 -14.80 -14.06
C VAL A 112 8.23 -14.84 -12.96
N SER A 113 9.49 -14.53 -13.29
CA SER A 113 10.59 -14.52 -12.32
C SER A 113 10.38 -13.51 -11.19
N ALA A 114 9.77 -12.36 -11.50
CA ALA A 114 9.45 -11.33 -10.52
C ALA A 114 8.36 -11.80 -9.55
N VAL A 115 7.25 -12.34 -10.06
CA VAL A 115 6.15 -12.87 -9.25
C VAL A 115 6.62 -14.05 -8.38
N GLU A 116 7.41 -14.98 -8.92
CA GLU A 116 8.00 -16.08 -8.15
C GLU A 116 8.95 -15.58 -7.04
N ALA A 117 9.72 -14.53 -7.31
CA ALA A 117 10.60 -13.93 -6.31
C ALA A 117 9.78 -13.24 -5.20
N PHE A 118 8.73 -12.49 -5.58
CA PHE A 118 7.85 -11.83 -4.64
C PHE A 118 7.15 -12.84 -3.72
N ALA A 119 6.58 -13.90 -4.28
CA ALA A 119 5.91 -14.97 -3.53
C ALA A 119 6.80 -15.61 -2.45
N LYS A 120 8.11 -15.65 -2.69
CA LYS A 120 9.12 -16.19 -1.75
C LYS A 120 9.65 -15.14 -0.77
N GLY A 121 9.06 -13.94 -0.73
CA GLY A 121 9.50 -12.81 0.10
C GLY A 121 10.77 -12.13 -0.40
N LYS A 122 11.26 -12.45 -1.60
CA LYS A 122 12.49 -11.86 -2.19
C LYS A 122 12.18 -10.54 -2.89
N LEU A 123 11.56 -9.61 -2.16
CA LEU A 123 10.98 -8.38 -2.72
C LEU A 123 11.99 -7.54 -3.52
N LEU A 124 13.21 -7.38 -3.01
CA LEU A 124 14.29 -6.67 -3.71
C LEU A 124 14.62 -7.29 -5.09
N ARG A 125 14.56 -8.62 -5.18
CA ARG A 125 14.82 -9.36 -6.43
C ARG A 125 13.64 -9.28 -7.39
N ALA A 126 12.41 -9.29 -6.86
CA ALA A 126 11.21 -9.08 -7.68
C ALA A 126 11.27 -7.73 -8.40
N VAL A 127 11.60 -6.68 -7.65
CA VAL A 127 11.81 -5.33 -8.17
C VAL A 127 12.92 -5.28 -9.21
N ASP A 128 14.08 -5.91 -9.00
CA ASP A 128 15.16 -5.95 -10.00
C ASP A 128 14.66 -6.54 -11.34
N PHE A 129 13.83 -7.59 -11.31
CA PHE A 129 13.27 -8.15 -12.53
C PHE A 129 12.31 -7.19 -13.25
N TRP A 130 11.44 -6.47 -12.52
CA TRP A 130 10.58 -5.45 -13.12
C TRP A 130 11.36 -4.25 -13.65
N GLU A 131 12.38 -3.77 -12.94
CA GLU A 131 13.27 -2.71 -13.43
C GLU A 131 14.00 -3.11 -14.72
N ARG A 132 14.44 -4.36 -14.83
CA ARG A 132 15.05 -4.90 -16.06
C ARG A 132 14.06 -4.92 -17.23
N ILE A 133 12.77 -5.17 -16.97
CA ILE A 133 11.72 -5.01 -17.99
C ILE A 133 11.64 -3.55 -18.42
N LEU A 134 11.54 -2.62 -17.47
CA LEU A 134 11.39 -1.18 -17.74
C LEU A 134 12.57 -0.56 -18.50
N GLN A 135 13.78 -1.11 -18.33
CA GLN A 135 14.96 -0.69 -19.11
C GLN A 135 14.81 -0.99 -20.62
N SER A 136 14.12 -2.07 -20.97
CA SER A 136 13.93 -2.49 -22.37
C SER A 136 12.54 -2.14 -22.93
N HIS A 137 11.55 -2.03 -22.04
CA HIS A 137 10.14 -1.82 -22.33
C HIS A 137 9.58 -0.75 -21.37
N PRO A 138 9.95 0.53 -21.53
CA PRO A 138 9.56 1.60 -20.60
C PRO A 138 8.04 1.87 -20.56
N SER A 139 7.29 1.37 -21.54
CA SER A 139 5.82 1.43 -21.61
C SER A 139 5.11 0.23 -20.96
N ASP A 140 5.84 -0.71 -20.35
CA ASP A 140 5.24 -1.83 -19.64
C ASP A 140 4.64 -1.38 -18.30
N VAL A 141 3.35 -1.05 -18.33
CA VAL A 141 2.64 -0.52 -17.16
C VAL A 141 2.51 -1.53 -16.01
N LEU A 142 2.48 -2.83 -16.31
CA LEU A 142 2.39 -3.85 -15.26
C LEU A 142 3.69 -3.90 -14.47
N ALA A 143 4.82 -3.93 -15.18
CA ALA A 143 6.13 -3.90 -14.54
C ALA A 143 6.31 -2.62 -13.72
N LEU A 144 5.88 -1.47 -14.27
CA LEU A 144 5.97 -0.18 -13.59
C LEU A 144 5.13 -0.16 -12.32
N LYS A 145 3.87 -0.61 -12.38
CA LYS A 145 2.96 -0.58 -11.23
C LYS A 145 3.37 -1.57 -10.15
N PHE A 146 3.75 -2.80 -10.51
CA PHE A 146 4.25 -3.78 -9.54
C PHE A 146 5.58 -3.35 -8.90
N ALA A 147 6.51 -2.76 -9.67
CA ALA A 147 7.72 -2.19 -9.10
C ALA A 147 7.41 -1.04 -8.14
N HIS A 148 6.54 -0.11 -8.54
CA HIS A 148 6.11 1.02 -7.72
C HIS A 148 5.50 0.57 -6.38
N ASP A 149 4.54 -0.35 -6.41
CA ASP A 149 3.88 -0.87 -5.20
C ASP A 149 4.88 -1.66 -4.32
N SER A 150 5.81 -2.38 -4.93
CA SER A 150 6.87 -3.09 -4.19
C SER A 150 7.86 -2.14 -3.53
N TYR A 151 8.24 -1.03 -4.20
CA TYR A 151 9.09 -0.01 -3.59
C TYR A 151 8.41 0.66 -2.40
N PHE A 152 7.09 0.85 -2.46
CA PHE A 152 6.28 1.33 -1.34
C PHE A 152 6.36 0.39 -0.13
N TYR A 153 6.28 -0.93 -0.34
CA TYR A 153 6.45 -1.93 0.73
C TYR A 153 7.87 -2.01 1.29
N LEU A 154 8.87 -1.64 0.49
CA LEU A 154 10.29 -1.64 0.87
C LEU A 154 10.73 -0.33 1.54
N GLY A 155 9.88 0.70 1.57
CA GLY A 155 10.28 2.04 2.02
C GLY A 155 11.27 2.75 1.09
N GLN A 156 11.42 2.29 -0.15
CA GLN A 156 12.43 2.77 -1.09
C GLN A 156 11.90 3.95 -1.92
N GLN A 157 11.61 5.07 -1.24
CA GLN A 157 10.94 6.24 -1.80
C GLN A 157 11.68 6.86 -3.00
N ALA A 158 13.01 6.96 -2.91
CA ALA A 158 13.83 7.50 -4.00
C ALA A 158 13.76 6.61 -5.25
N GLN A 159 13.83 5.29 -5.08
CA GLN A 159 13.75 4.33 -6.16
C GLN A 159 12.36 4.29 -6.77
N MET A 160 11.30 4.39 -5.95
CA MET A 160 9.91 4.52 -6.42
C MET A 160 9.77 5.72 -7.37
N ARG A 161 10.25 6.90 -6.96
CA ARG A 161 10.25 8.11 -7.79
C ARG A 161 11.09 7.93 -9.06
N ASP A 162 12.33 7.48 -8.90
CA ASP A 162 13.31 7.43 -9.98
C ASP A 162 12.94 6.39 -11.05
N SER A 163 12.28 5.29 -10.66
CA SER A 163 11.71 4.29 -11.58
C SER A 163 10.71 4.92 -12.53
N VAL A 164 9.72 5.66 -12.01
CA VAL A 164 8.72 6.34 -12.84
C VAL A 164 9.36 7.47 -13.65
N ALA A 165 10.24 8.27 -13.05
CA ALA A 165 10.94 9.35 -13.74
C ALA A 165 11.73 8.86 -14.95
N ARG A 166 12.37 7.68 -14.85
CA ARG A 166 13.17 7.07 -15.92
C ARG A 166 12.33 6.74 -17.14
N VAL A 167 11.10 6.26 -16.94
CA VAL A 167 10.24 5.83 -18.05
C VAL A 167 9.38 6.96 -18.59
N LEU A 168 9.09 8.00 -17.80
CA LEU A 168 8.16 9.08 -18.14
C LEU A 168 8.39 9.72 -19.54
N PRO A 169 9.62 9.96 -20.03
CA PRO A 169 9.84 10.52 -21.38
C PRO A 169 9.32 9.64 -22.54
N TYR A 170 9.14 8.34 -22.29
CA TYR A 170 8.60 7.38 -23.25
C TYR A 170 7.06 7.34 -23.26
N TRP A 171 6.41 7.90 -22.23
CA TRP A 171 4.96 7.99 -22.12
C TRP A 171 4.45 9.27 -22.80
N LYS A 172 3.87 9.13 -23.99
CA LYS A 172 3.30 10.25 -24.75
C LYS A 172 1.89 10.58 -24.28
N PRO A 173 1.44 11.85 -24.34
CA PRO A 173 0.10 12.24 -23.88
C PRO A 173 -1.05 11.44 -24.48
N GLU A 174 -0.90 10.95 -25.71
CA GLU A 174 -1.91 10.16 -26.43
C GLU A 174 -1.93 8.69 -26.02
N MET A 175 -0.90 8.22 -25.28
CA MET A 175 -0.87 6.84 -24.81
C MET A 175 -1.91 6.63 -23.71
N PRO A 176 -2.67 5.52 -23.76
CA PRO A 176 -3.55 5.14 -22.66
C PRO A 176 -2.79 5.14 -21.33
N LEU A 177 -3.44 5.57 -20.26
CA LEU A 177 -2.92 5.61 -18.90
C LEU A 177 -1.75 6.59 -18.65
N CYS A 178 -1.36 7.43 -19.62
CA CYS A 178 -0.26 8.38 -19.43
C CYS A 178 -0.49 9.35 -18.24
N SER A 179 -1.73 9.80 -18.02
CA SER A 179 -2.08 10.63 -16.85
C SER A 179 -1.85 9.89 -15.53
N TYR A 180 -2.22 8.62 -15.45
CA TYR A 180 -2.02 7.80 -14.24
C TYR A 180 -0.54 7.54 -13.96
N VAL A 181 0.29 7.37 -15.00
CA VAL A 181 1.77 7.29 -14.84
C VAL A 181 2.33 8.61 -14.29
N LYS A 182 1.79 9.77 -14.70
CA LYS A 182 2.12 11.05 -14.06
C LYS A 182 1.68 11.09 -12.60
N GLY A 183 0.51 10.55 -12.27
CA GLY A 183 0.04 10.39 -10.89
C GLY A 183 0.99 9.55 -10.03
N MET A 184 1.54 8.46 -10.58
CA MET A 184 2.59 7.68 -9.91
C MET A 184 3.85 8.51 -9.67
N TYR A 185 4.25 9.32 -10.64
CA TYR A 185 5.40 10.22 -10.48
C TYR A 185 5.15 11.31 -9.44
N SER A 186 3.95 11.90 -9.40
CA SER A 186 3.61 12.91 -8.40
C SER A 186 3.67 12.33 -6.99
N PHE A 187 3.21 11.09 -6.80
CA PHE A 187 3.31 10.40 -5.52
C PHE A 187 4.77 10.14 -5.13
N GLY A 188 5.62 9.70 -6.06
CA GLY A 188 7.06 9.56 -5.81
C GLY A 188 7.77 10.87 -5.45
N LEU A 189 7.37 11.99 -6.05
CA LEU A 189 7.85 13.33 -5.69
C LEU A 189 7.43 13.71 -4.27
N LEU A 190 6.16 13.47 -3.93
CA LEU A 190 5.60 13.72 -2.60
C LEU A 190 6.36 12.93 -1.52
N GLU A 191 6.53 11.63 -1.71
CA GLU A 191 7.21 10.76 -0.75
C GLU A 191 8.70 11.07 -0.60
N THR A 192 9.27 11.88 -1.49
CA THR A 192 10.65 12.39 -1.41
C THR A 192 10.72 13.88 -1.11
N ASN A 193 9.66 14.44 -0.53
CA ASN A 193 9.54 15.82 -0.02
C ASN A 193 9.60 16.93 -1.08
N PHE A 194 9.37 16.62 -2.36
CA PHE A 194 9.23 17.61 -3.44
C PHE A 194 7.78 18.08 -3.58
N TYR A 195 7.17 18.55 -2.48
CA TYR A 195 5.72 18.78 -2.39
C TYR A 195 5.14 19.72 -3.46
N ASP A 196 5.82 20.83 -3.76
CA ASP A 196 5.32 21.79 -4.76
C ASP A 196 5.35 21.20 -6.18
N GLN A 197 6.35 20.37 -6.48
CA GLN A 197 6.43 19.66 -7.76
C GLN A 197 5.40 18.53 -7.82
N ALA A 198 5.23 17.78 -6.73
CA ALA A 198 4.21 16.75 -6.60
C ALA A 198 2.81 17.31 -6.87
N LEU A 199 2.46 18.43 -6.21
CA LEU A 199 1.18 19.10 -6.38
C LEU A 199 0.96 19.58 -7.82
N LYS A 200 2.00 20.13 -8.45
CA LYS A 200 1.93 20.55 -9.85
C LYS A 200 1.64 19.37 -10.77
N VAL A 201 2.41 18.29 -10.67
CA VAL A 201 2.25 17.10 -11.54
C VAL A 201 0.91 16.42 -11.30
N ALA A 202 0.46 16.31 -10.04
CA ALA A 202 -0.84 15.74 -9.71
C ALA A 202 -1.99 16.57 -10.32
N LYS A 203 -1.92 17.91 -10.25
CA LYS A 203 -2.92 18.80 -10.88
C LYS A 203 -2.91 18.70 -12.41
N GLU A 204 -1.76 18.52 -13.03
CA GLU A 204 -1.67 18.26 -14.47
C GLU A 204 -2.34 16.94 -14.87
N ALA A 205 -2.18 15.88 -14.07
CA ALA A 205 -2.86 14.60 -14.29
C ALA A 205 -4.38 14.72 -14.10
N LEU A 206 -4.83 15.37 -13.03
CA LEU A 206 -6.26 15.61 -12.73
C LEU A 206 -6.94 16.52 -13.76
N ALA A 207 -6.19 17.40 -14.43
CA ALA A 207 -6.73 18.21 -15.53
C ALA A 207 -7.08 17.36 -16.77
N VAL A 208 -6.45 16.18 -16.93
CA VAL A 208 -6.75 15.22 -18.00
C VAL A 208 -7.83 14.24 -17.55
N GLU A 209 -7.68 13.66 -16.35
CA GLU A 209 -8.59 12.68 -15.80
C GLU A 209 -8.95 13.03 -14.36
N GLN A 210 -10.09 13.68 -14.16
CA GLN A 210 -10.52 14.17 -12.86
C GLN A 210 -10.80 13.05 -11.86
N THR A 211 -11.12 11.85 -12.35
CA THR A 211 -11.41 10.67 -11.50
C THR A 211 -10.17 9.83 -11.18
N ASP A 212 -8.97 10.31 -11.53
CA ASP A 212 -7.72 9.69 -11.10
C ASP A 212 -7.51 9.86 -9.58
N ALA A 213 -7.97 8.85 -8.85
CA ALA A 213 -7.91 8.83 -7.39
C ALA A 213 -6.46 8.83 -6.88
N TRP A 214 -5.47 8.32 -7.62
CA TRP A 214 -4.08 8.30 -7.17
C TRP A 214 -3.43 9.70 -7.24
N SER A 215 -3.77 10.46 -8.29
CA SER A 215 -3.38 11.87 -8.37
C SER A 215 -4.09 12.70 -7.30
N ALA A 216 -5.39 12.47 -7.05
CA ALA A 216 -6.12 13.13 -5.96
C ALA A 216 -5.52 12.81 -4.58
N HIS A 217 -5.14 11.55 -4.37
CA HIS A 217 -4.45 11.08 -3.18
C HIS A 217 -3.12 11.81 -2.95
N THR A 218 -2.33 12.04 -4.01
CA THR A 218 -1.12 12.86 -3.90
C THR A 218 -1.43 14.28 -3.41
N VAL A 219 -2.51 14.90 -3.89
CA VAL A 219 -2.90 16.26 -3.45
C VAL A 219 -3.30 16.26 -1.97
N ALA A 220 -4.10 15.29 -1.53
CA ALA A 220 -4.49 15.16 -0.13
C ALA A 220 -3.27 15.05 0.80
N HIS A 221 -2.34 14.15 0.47
CA HIS A 221 -1.09 14.00 1.18
C HIS A 221 -0.22 15.26 1.18
N VAL A 222 -0.11 15.99 0.06
CA VAL A 222 0.68 17.23 0.05
C VAL A 222 0.15 18.23 1.08
N HIS A 223 -1.17 18.37 1.19
CA HIS A 223 -1.76 19.27 2.20
C HIS A 223 -1.52 18.76 3.62
N GLU A 224 -1.65 17.45 3.84
CA GLU A 224 -1.32 16.82 5.12
C GLU A 224 0.14 17.05 5.53
N MET A 225 1.10 16.70 4.67
CA MET A 225 2.55 16.84 4.91
C MET A 225 3.04 18.31 5.01
N LYS A 226 2.19 19.28 4.63
CA LYS A 226 2.47 20.72 4.79
C LYS A 226 1.66 21.33 5.93
N ALA A 227 0.88 20.52 6.66
CA ALA A 227 -0.10 20.96 7.65
C ALA A 227 -1.03 22.09 7.16
N ASP A 228 -1.39 22.02 5.89
CA ASP A 228 -2.28 22.99 5.23
C ASP A 228 -3.74 22.51 5.33
N LEU A 229 -4.23 22.48 6.58
CA LEU A 229 -5.50 21.84 6.94
C LEU A 229 -6.70 22.45 6.21
N GLU A 230 -6.73 23.79 6.07
CA GLU A 230 -7.84 24.49 5.43
C GLU A 230 -7.98 24.09 3.97
N ASN A 231 -6.88 24.13 3.20
CA ASN A 231 -6.92 23.75 1.79
C ASN A 231 -7.08 22.24 1.60
N GLY A 232 -6.53 21.42 2.51
CA GLY A 232 -6.73 19.97 2.51
C GLY A 232 -8.21 19.58 2.64
N LEU A 233 -8.90 20.14 3.64
CA LEU A 233 -10.34 19.91 3.83
C LEU A 233 -11.17 20.42 2.66
N ASP A 234 -10.88 21.63 2.17
CA ASP A 234 -11.58 22.22 1.03
C ASP A 234 -11.45 21.35 -0.23
N PHE A 235 -10.24 20.85 -0.49
CA PHE A 235 -9.97 19.94 -1.60
C PHE A 235 -10.75 18.64 -1.48
N LEU A 236 -10.65 17.96 -0.33
CA LEU A 236 -11.31 16.67 -0.09
C LEU A 236 -12.83 16.78 -0.23
N GLN A 237 -13.43 17.83 0.34
CA GLN A 237 -14.87 18.10 0.25
C GLN A 237 -15.33 18.37 -1.19
N LYS A 238 -14.64 19.27 -1.91
CA LYS A 238 -15.06 19.67 -3.26
C LYS A 238 -14.87 18.58 -4.31
N THR A 239 -13.90 17.69 -4.09
CA THR A 239 -13.54 16.65 -5.07
C THR A 239 -14.10 15.28 -4.73
N GLU A 240 -14.86 15.13 -3.64
CA GLU A 240 -15.43 13.85 -3.20
C GLU A 240 -16.13 13.09 -4.33
N GLY A 241 -16.93 13.79 -5.14
CA GLY A 241 -17.62 13.21 -6.30
C GLY A 241 -16.71 12.57 -7.34
N HIS A 242 -15.44 12.94 -7.41
CA HIS A 242 -14.47 12.43 -8.37
C HIS A 242 -13.76 11.16 -7.90
N TRP A 243 -13.40 11.07 -6.62
CA TRP A 243 -12.60 9.95 -6.10
C TRP A 243 -13.41 8.90 -5.32
N LYS A 244 -14.61 9.22 -4.82
CA LYS A 244 -15.42 8.27 -4.02
C LYS A 244 -15.87 7.01 -4.75
N GLY A 245 -15.79 7.01 -6.08
CA GLY A 245 -16.10 5.87 -6.93
C GLY A 245 -14.90 4.97 -7.23
N SER A 246 -13.73 5.22 -6.66
CA SER A 246 -12.57 4.33 -6.75
C SER A 246 -12.71 3.19 -5.75
N ASP A 247 -12.62 1.95 -6.23
CA ASP A 247 -12.78 0.75 -5.39
C ASP A 247 -11.65 0.61 -4.36
N MET A 248 -10.42 1.01 -4.70
CA MET A 248 -9.25 0.78 -3.84
C MET A 248 -8.84 1.99 -2.99
N LEU A 249 -9.22 3.22 -3.38
CA LEU A 249 -8.76 4.44 -2.70
C LEU A 249 -9.83 5.24 -1.99
N ALA A 250 -11.12 5.02 -2.27
CA ALA A 250 -12.15 5.87 -1.67
C ALA A 250 -12.09 5.85 -0.14
N CYS A 251 -11.94 4.66 0.45
CA CYS A 251 -11.74 4.50 1.90
C CYS A 251 -10.51 5.27 2.40
N HIS A 252 -9.38 5.14 1.71
CA HIS A 252 -8.13 5.81 2.06
C HIS A 252 -8.22 7.34 1.95
N MET A 253 -8.98 7.86 0.99
CA MET A 253 -9.26 9.30 0.87
C MET A 253 -10.11 9.82 2.04
N TYR A 254 -11.10 9.04 2.50
CA TYR A 254 -11.82 9.36 3.74
C TYR A 254 -10.92 9.25 4.98
N TRP A 255 -9.93 8.36 4.98
CA TRP A 255 -8.92 8.29 6.04
C TRP A 255 -8.07 9.56 6.10
N HIS A 256 -7.57 10.07 4.97
CA HIS A 256 -6.89 11.38 4.88
C HIS A 256 -7.75 12.54 5.40
N TRP A 257 -9.04 12.52 5.06
CA TRP A 257 -9.98 13.51 5.57
C TRP A 257 -10.14 13.39 7.08
N ALA A 258 -10.30 12.18 7.62
CA ALA A 258 -10.37 11.96 9.06
C ALA A 258 -9.09 12.43 9.77
N LEU A 259 -7.90 12.17 9.21
CA LEU A 259 -6.64 12.68 9.78
C LEU A 259 -6.60 14.20 9.85
N THR A 260 -7.02 14.89 8.78
CA THR A 260 -7.08 16.36 8.77
C THR A 260 -8.03 16.90 9.85
N LEU A 261 -9.13 16.19 10.13
CA LEU A 261 -10.06 16.56 11.20
C LEU A 261 -9.50 16.27 12.60
N ILE A 262 -8.77 15.16 12.79
CA ILE A 262 -8.08 14.84 14.04
C ILE A 262 -7.08 15.95 14.39
N GLU A 263 -6.27 16.36 13.42
CA GLU A 263 -5.28 17.43 13.58
C GLU A 263 -5.94 18.77 13.98
N LYS A 264 -7.15 19.02 13.49
CA LYS A 264 -7.93 20.22 13.83
C LYS A 264 -8.61 20.13 15.20
N GLY A 265 -8.57 18.96 15.86
CA GLY A 265 -9.31 18.68 17.09
C GLY A 265 -10.80 18.39 16.88
N GLU A 266 -11.25 18.17 15.64
CA GLU A 266 -12.65 17.87 15.30
C GLU A 266 -12.93 16.35 15.39
N TYR A 267 -12.69 15.76 16.56
CA TYR A 267 -12.71 14.32 16.76
C TYR A 267 -14.06 13.64 16.49
N ASP A 268 -15.19 14.29 16.83
CA ASP A 268 -16.53 13.75 16.56
C ASP A 268 -16.82 13.63 15.05
N ALA A 269 -16.32 14.60 14.27
CA ALA A 269 -16.44 14.58 12.82
C ALA A 269 -15.54 13.49 12.21
N ALA A 270 -14.32 13.32 12.73
CA ALA A 270 -13.43 12.22 12.34
C ALA A 270 -14.06 10.84 12.64
N LEU A 271 -14.67 10.66 13.82
CA LEU A 271 -15.41 9.44 14.15
C LEU A 271 -16.60 9.20 13.23
N THR A 272 -17.30 10.26 12.83
CA THR A 272 -18.42 10.16 11.89
C THR A 272 -17.95 9.65 10.53
N LEU A 273 -16.80 10.13 10.02
CA LEU A 273 -16.20 9.60 8.79
C LEU A 273 -15.80 8.12 8.95
N TYR A 274 -15.21 7.77 10.09
CA TYR A 274 -14.86 6.38 10.36
C TYR A 274 -16.07 5.46 10.33
N ASP A 275 -17.15 5.81 11.05
CA ASP A 275 -18.34 4.97 11.17
C ASP A 275 -19.11 4.84 9.84
N ASN A 276 -19.15 5.91 9.04
CA ASN A 276 -19.95 5.95 7.82
C ASN A 276 -19.22 5.44 6.58
N HIS A 277 -17.88 5.53 6.55
CA HIS A 277 -17.09 5.25 5.35
C HIS A 277 -15.98 4.22 5.60
N ILE A 278 -15.09 4.46 6.56
CA ILE A 278 -13.88 3.63 6.74
C ILE A 278 -14.25 2.24 7.25
N ALA A 279 -14.97 2.13 8.36
CA ALA A 279 -15.34 0.84 8.93
C ALA A 279 -16.22 -0.03 8.01
N PRO A 280 -17.26 0.51 7.34
CA PRO A 280 -18.03 -0.25 6.36
C PRO A 280 -17.18 -0.80 5.21
N CYS A 281 -16.24 -0.02 4.67
CA CYS A 281 -15.29 -0.47 3.65
C CYS A 281 -14.42 -1.63 4.18
N THR A 282 -13.81 -1.46 5.36
CA THR A 282 -12.99 -2.51 5.98
C THR A 282 -13.76 -3.82 6.18
N ILE A 283 -15.01 -3.75 6.66
CA ILE A 283 -15.84 -4.94 6.93
C ILE A 283 -16.29 -5.62 5.64
N THR A 284 -16.64 -4.85 4.61
CA THR A 284 -17.20 -5.39 3.36
C THR A 284 -16.11 -5.92 2.44
N ASN A 285 -15.02 -5.17 2.29
CA ASN A 285 -13.97 -5.47 1.32
C ASN A 285 -12.86 -6.34 1.91
N GLY A 286 -12.56 -6.18 3.20
CA GLY A 286 -11.45 -6.88 3.86
C GLY A 286 -10.06 -6.57 3.26
N ALA A 287 -9.93 -5.50 2.46
CA ALA A 287 -8.67 -5.13 1.84
C ALA A 287 -7.65 -4.69 2.90
N MET A 288 -6.38 -5.04 2.71
CA MET A 288 -5.35 -4.71 3.69
C MET A 288 -5.20 -3.20 3.93
N LEU A 289 -5.36 -2.38 2.89
CA LEU A 289 -5.32 -0.92 3.03
C LEU A 289 -6.43 -0.40 3.97
N ASP A 290 -7.65 -0.91 3.81
CA ASP A 290 -8.78 -0.53 4.67
C ASP A 290 -8.56 -0.95 6.13
N ILE A 291 -7.91 -2.09 6.35
CA ILE A 291 -7.59 -2.61 7.69
C ILE A 291 -6.53 -1.74 8.37
N VAL A 292 -5.44 -1.42 7.66
CA VAL A 292 -4.38 -0.57 8.23
C VAL A 292 -4.90 0.84 8.51
N ASP A 293 -5.72 1.40 7.62
CA ASP A 293 -6.36 2.71 7.82
C ASP A 293 -7.27 2.70 9.05
N SER A 294 -8.09 1.67 9.20
CA SER A 294 -8.95 1.50 10.37
C SER A 294 -8.15 1.42 11.67
N SER A 295 -7.11 0.57 11.73
CA SER A 295 -6.23 0.47 12.91
C SER A 295 -5.56 1.80 13.22
N SER A 296 -5.03 2.45 12.18
CA SER A 296 -4.28 3.70 12.25
C SER A 296 -5.14 4.87 12.75
N MET A 297 -6.40 4.94 12.31
CA MET A 297 -7.37 5.97 12.73
C MET A 297 -7.80 5.77 14.18
N LEU A 298 -8.22 4.56 14.54
CA LEU A 298 -8.63 4.25 15.92
C LEU A 298 -7.51 4.49 16.93
N TYR A 299 -6.27 4.15 16.56
CA TYR A 299 -5.12 4.37 17.44
C TYR A 299 -4.86 5.86 17.69
N ARG A 300 -4.91 6.70 16.65
CA ARG A 300 -4.73 8.16 16.78
C ARG A 300 -5.80 8.78 17.67
N LEU A 301 -7.08 8.50 17.39
CA LEU A 301 -8.17 9.00 18.24
C LEU A 301 -8.01 8.58 19.70
N GLN A 302 -7.59 7.34 19.95
CA GLN A 302 -7.39 6.86 21.31
C GLN A 302 -6.22 7.58 22.01
N MET A 303 -5.14 7.92 21.31
CA MET A 303 -4.04 8.73 21.86
C MET A 303 -4.54 10.13 22.26
N GLU A 304 -5.45 10.71 21.47
CA GLU A 304 -6.14 11.98 21.77
C GLU A 304 -7.20 11.87 22.89
N GLY A 305 -7.31 10.71 23.54
CA GLY A 305 -8.25 10.49 24.64
C GLY A 305 -9.71 10.27 24.21
N VAL A 306 -9.96 10.11 22.90
CA VAL A 306 -11.30 9.87 22.36
C VAL A 306 -11.73 8.43 22.67
N ASN A 307 -12.97 8.27 23.13
CA ASN A 307 -13.53 6.95 23.41
C ASN A 307 -13.95 6.24 22.11
N VAL A 308 -13.08 5.37 21.60
CA VAL A 308 -13.33 4.57 20.40
C VAL A 308 -14.27 3.38 20.61
N GLY A 309 -14.60 3.04 21.87
CA GLY A 309 -15.63 2.07 22.22
C GLY A 309 -15.43 0.67 21.62
N HIS A 310 -16.50 0.10 21.07
CA HIS A 310 -16.52 -1.28 20.54
C HIS A 310 -15.87 -1.44 19.16
N ARG A 311 -15.37 -0.36 18.55
CA ARG A 311 -14.81 -0.36 17.18
C ARG A 311 -13.61 -1.30 17.04
N TRP A 312 -12.78 -1.40 18.08
CA TRP A 312 -11.68 -2.36 18.12
C TRP A 312 -12.13 -3.81 18.03
N ASN A 313 -13.27 -4.17 18.65
CA ASN A 313 -13.75 -5.55 18.62
C ASN A 313 -14.13 -5.97 17.20
N ASN A 314 -14.75 -5.06 16.43
CA ASN A 314 -15.10 -5.32 15.04
C ASN A 314 -13.85 -5.53 14.19
N LEU A 315 -12.84 -4.66 14.35
CA LEU A 315 -11.59 -4.78 13.63
C LEU A 315 -10.81 -6.04 14.02
N ALA A 316 -10.79 -6.40 15.31
CA ALA A 316 -10.14 -7.60 15.82
C ALA A 316 -10.70 -8.88 15.20
N GLN A 317 -12.01 -8.96 14.95
CA GLN A 317 -12.60 -10.12 14.27
C GLN A 317 -12.05 -10.32 12.85
N ILE A 318 -11.75 -9.24 12.14
CA ILE A 318 -11.17 -9.29 10.79
C ILE A 318 -9.70 -9.66 10.89
N THR A 319 -8.93 -8.95 11.72
CA THR A 319 -7.48 -9.11 11.82
C THR A 319 -7.06 -10.44 12.44
N LYS A 320 -7.93 -11.12 13.19
CA LYS A 320 -7.63 -12.40 13.84
C LYS A 320 -7.21 -13.49 12.85
N ASN A 321 -7.70 -13.46 11.61
CA ASN A 321 -7.32 -14.43 10.59
C ASN A 321 -5.91 -14.20 10.03
N HIS A 322 -5.31 -13.04 10.28
CA HIS A 322 -4.03 -12.61 9.71
C HIS A 322 -2.85 -12.75 10.68
N THR A 323 -3.05 -13.33 11.86
CA THR A 323 -1.99 -13.43 12.89
C THR A 323 -0.80 -14.31 12.49
N LYS A 324 -0.81 -14.94 11.31
CA LYS A 324 0.24 -15.85 10.84
C LYS A 324 0.75 -15.50 9.44
N ASP A 325 0.27 -14.41 8.86
CA ASP A 325 0.50 -14.10 7.44
C ASP A 325 1.93 -13.59 7.23
N HIS A 326 2.34 -12.62 8.05
CA HIS A 326 3.66 -12.00 8.08
C HIS A 326 4.22 -11.62 6.70
N VAL A 327 3.36 -11.08 5.84
CA VAL A 327 3.75 -10.61 4.50
C VAL A 327 4.57 -9.33 4.62
N LEU A 328 4.09 -8.37 5.42
CA LEU A 328 4.76 -7.10 5.71
C LEU A 328 4.72 -6.82 7.21
N ILE A 329 5.84 -6.37 7.78
CA ILE A 329 5.89 -5.92 9.19
C ILE A 329 4.92 -4.77 9.44
N PHE A 330 4.75 -3.89 8.44
CA PHE A 330 3.79 -2.79 8.52
C PHE A 330 2.36 -3.29 8.80
N ASN A 331 1.90 -4.34 8.12
CA ASN A 331 0.57 -4.91 8.35
C ASN A 331 0.48 -5.54 9.75
N ASP A 332 1.51 -6.31 10.14
CA ASP A 332 1.56 -6.96 11.46
C ASP A 332 1.44 -5.94 12.61
N LEU A 333 2.06 -4.77 12.49
CA LEU A 333 1.95 -3.70 13.48
C LEU A 333 0.51 -3.18 13.63
N HIS A 334 -0.24 -3.09 12.53
CA HIS A 334 -1.64 -2.66 12.55
C HIS A 334 -2.57 -3.78 13.06
N PHE A 335 -2.24 -5.05 12.82
CA PHE A 335 -2.95 -6.18 13.44
C PHE A 335 -2.71 -6.22 14.95
N LEU A 336 -1.50 -5.92 15.40
CA LEU A 336 -1.17 -5.80 16.82
C LEU A 336 -1.94 -4.64 17.48
N MET A 337 -2.05 -3.48 16.81
CA MET A 337 -2.87 -2.36 17.31
C MET A 337 -4.32 -2.79 17.53
N SER A 338 -4.88 -3.54 16.59
CA SER A 338 -6.24 -4.10 16.68
C SER A 338 -6.40 -5.03 17.89
N SER A 339 -5.48 -5.98 18.09
CA SER A 339 -5.53 -6.92 19.22
C SER A 339 -5.34 -6.22 20.57
N LEU A 340 -4.43 -5.24 20.64
CA LEU A 340 -4.20 -4.43 21.85
C LEU A 340 -5.41 -3.56 22.18
N GLY A 341 -6.02 -2.94 21.18
CA GLY A 341 -7.22 -2.12 21.33
C GLY A 341 -8.42 -2.94 21.83
N ALA A 342 -8.60 -4.15 21.32
CA ALA A 342 -9.63 -5.09 21.76
C ALA A 342 -9.30 -5.79 23.09
N ASN A 343 -8.09 -5.61 23.62
CA ASN A 343 -7.53 -6.35 24.76
C ASN A 343 -7.54 -7.88 24.56
N ASP A 344 -7.40 -8.34 23.30
CA ASP A 344 -7.30 -9.76 22.95
C ASP A 344 -5.86 -10.24 23.14
N LYS A 345 -5.59 -10.80 24.32
CA LYS A 345 -4.28 -11.34 24.68
C LYS A 345 -3.91 -12.59 23.89
N GLU A 346 -4.90 -13.40 23.51
CA GLU A 346 -4.65 -14.63 22.76
C GLU A 346 -4.16 -14.28 21.36
N MET A 347 -4.87 -13.38 20.67
CA MET A 347 -4.48 -12.88 19.35
C MET A 347 -3.11 -12.19 19.40
N THR A 348 -2.86 -11.38 20.43
CA THR A 348 -1.56 -10.70 20.64
C THR A 348 -0.42 -11.71 20.76
N ASN A 349 -0.58 -12.73 21.60
CA ASN A 349 0.45 -13.76 21.78
C ASN A 349 0.66 -14.57 20.49
N GLN A 350 -0.43 -14.94 19.80
CA GLN A 350 -0.34 -15.70 18.56
C GLN A 350 0.44 -14.96 17.47
N LEU A 351 0.17 -13.67 17.29
CA LEU A 351 0.90 -12.82 16.33
C LEU A 351 2.39 -12.72 16.69
N MET A 352 2.71 -12.53 17.98
CA MET A 352 4.09 -12.40 18.43
C MET A 352 4.87 -13.71 18.31
N GLU A 353 4.28 -14.84 18.68
CA GLU A 353 4.90 -16.17 18.62
C GLU A 353 5.18 -16.61 17.18
N SER A 354 4.20 -16.44 16.29
CA SER A 354 4.36 -16.80 14.88
C SER A 354 5.38 -15.90 14.16
N MET A 355 5.40 -14.60 14.47
CA MET A 355 6.45 -13.68 14.03
C MET A 355 7.83 -14.13 14.53
N GLU A 356 7.92 -14.62 15.77
CA GLU A 356 9.17 -15.13 16.35
C GLU A 356 9.70 -16.39 15.68
N GLU A 357 8.82 -17.33 15.35
CA GLU A 357 9.24 -18.53 14.63
C GLU A 357 9.83 -18.18 13.26
N LEU A 358 9.25 -17.22 12.53
CA LEU A 358 9.78 -16.80 11.23
C LEU A 358 11.11 -16.05 11.34
N ALA A 359 11.30 -15.26 12.41
CA ALA A 359 12.54 -14.54 12.65
C ALA A 359 13.75 -15.46 12.91
N LYS A 360 13.52 -16.70 13.38
CA LYS A 360 14.61 -17.67 13.65
C LYS A 360 15.29 -18.18 12.38
N SER A 361 14.56 -18.23 11.27
CA SER A 361 15.07 -18.76 9.99
C SER A 361 14.44 -18.03 8.81
N PRO A 362 14.75 -16.74 8.63
CA PRO A 362 14.11 -15.89 7.62
C PRO A 362 14.47 -16.28 6.18
N GLY A 363 15.52 -17.08 5.98
CA GLY A 363 16.00 -17.46 4.66
C GLY A 363 16.35 -16.25 3.80
N GLU A 364 15.77 -16.17 2.61
CA GLU A 364 15.91 -15.03 1.69
C GLU A 364 14.70 -14.07 1.76
N ASN A 365 13.76 -14.25 2.70
CA ASN A 365 12.63 -13.35 2.85
C ASN A 365 13.10 -12.03 3.49
N TYR A 366 12.93 -10.93 2.76
CA TYR A 366 13.41 -9.62 3.18
C TYR A 366 12.69 -9.13 4.44
N GLN A 367 11.35 -9.20 4.49
CA GLN A 367 10.57 -8.72 5.63
C GLN A 367 10.84 -9.57 6.88
N HIS A 368 10.97 -10.90 6.73
CA HIS A 368 11.29 -11.77 7.87
C HIS A 368 12.69 -11.47 8.44
N SER A 369 13.65 -11.10 7.58
CA SER A 369 14.98 -10.69 8.02
C SER A 369 14.99 -9.40 8.85
N LEU A 370 13.98 -8.53 8.68
CA LEU A 370 13.83 -7.28 9.40
C LEU A 370 13.12 -7.46 10.76
N ILE A 371 12.46 -8.59 11.02
CA ILE A 371 11.66 -8.80 12.24
C ILE A 371 12.51 -8.55 13.50
N GLY A 372 13.69 -9.17 13.60
CA GLY A 372 14.51 -9.06 14.81
C GLY A 372 14.99 -7.65 15.10
N GLN A 373 15.34 -6.88 14.07
CA GLN A 373 15.93 -5.55 14.21
C GLN A 373 14.92 -4.40 14.21
N LEU A 374 13.71 -4.62 13.68
CA LEU A 374 12.72 -3.57 13.45
C LEU A 374 11.33 -3.98 13.89
N GLY A 375 10.82 -5.13 13.43
CA GLY A 375 9.48 -5.61 13.78
C GLY A 375 9.28 -5.79 15.29
N PHE A 376 10.17 -6.54 15.94
CA PHE A 376 10.10 -6.83 17.37
C PHE A 376 10.23 -5.61 18.27
N PRO A 377 11.22 -4.70 18.09
CA PRO A 377 11.26 -3.47 18.86
C PRO A 377 9.97 -2.66 18.74
N LEU A 378 9.40 -2.53 17.54
CA LEU A 378 8.15 -1.79 17.31
C LEU A 378 6.95 -2.49 17.99
N CYS A 379 6.78 -3.80 17.81
CA CYS A 379 5.71 -4.55 18.46
C CYS A 379 5.80 -4.47 19.99
N LYS A 380 7.00 -4.68 20.56
CA LYS A 380 7.23 -4.58 21.99
C LYS A 380 6.97 -3.16 22.51
N ALA A 381 7.34 -2.14 21.76
CA ALA A 381 7.07 -0.76 22.13
C ALA A 381 5.56 -0.47 22.20
N LEU A 382 4.75 -0.94 21.24
CA LEU A 382 3.30 -0.80 21.27
C LEU A 382 2.67 -1.52 22.47
N ILE A 383 3.17 -2.71 22.82
CA ILE A 383 2.73 -3.46 24.01
C ILE A 383 3.08 -2.71 25.31
N GLU A 384 4.31 -2.20 25.42
CA GLU A 384 4.76 -1.42 26.58
C GLU A 384 3.99 -0.08 26.69
N PHE A 385 3.73 0.58 25.56
CA PHE A 385 2.91 1.78 25.48
C PHE A 385 1.48 1.52 26.01
N LYS A 386 0.81 0.47 25.51
CA LYS A 386 -0.52 0.06 25.99
C LYS A 386 -0.55 -0.26 27.48
N SER A 387 0.58 -0.73 28.02
CA SER A 387 0.74 -1.07 29.44
C SER A 387 1.10 0.14 30.32
N GLY A 388 1.25 1.33 29.75
CA GLY A 388 1.67 2.55 30.46
C GLY A 388 3.17 2.61 30.78
N ASN A 389 3.96 1.68 30.26
CA ASN A 389 5.41 1.60 30.45
C ASN A 389 6.14 2.48 29.43
N TYR A 390 5.82 3.77 29.42
CA TYR A 390 6.28 4.72 28.39
C TYR A 390 7.80 4.84 28.30
N ASP A 391 8.52 4.72 29.42
CA ASP A 391 9.99 4.77 29.45
C ASP A 391 10.59 3.69 28.54
N LYS A 392 10.08 2.45 28.64
CA LYS A 392 10.55 1.34 27.80
C LYS A 392 10.13 1.48 26.35
N ALA A 393 8.93 2.00 26.10
CA ALA A 393 8.47 2.24 24.73
C ALA A 393 9.43 3.21 24.00
N VAL A 394 9.86 4.29 24.69
CA VAL A 394 10.89 5.21 24.17
C VAL A 394 12.21 4.49 23.92
N ASP A 395 12.70 3.72 24.90
CA ASP A 395 13.98 3.01 24.79
C ASP A 395 14.01 2.01 23.61
N LEU A 396 12.87 1.41 23.28
CA LEU A 396 12.72 0.48 22.16
C LEU A 396 12.61 1.20 20.80
N MET A 397 11.86 2.30 20.71
CA MET A 397 11.58 2.98 19.43
C MET A 397 12.64 3.99 19.04
N TYR A 398 13.15 4.79 19.99
CA TYR A 398 14.06 5.89 19.67
C TYR A 398 15.33 5.47 18.90
N PRO A 399 15.99 4.34 19.22
CA PRO A 399 17.19 3.88 18.49
C PRO A 399 16.93 3.50 17.03
N ILE A 400 15.70 3.14 16.69
CA ILE A 400 15.33 2.64 15.36
C ILE A 400 14.48 3.63 14.56
N ARG A 401 14.18 4.83 15.09
CA ARG A 401 13.22 5.76 14.47
C ARG A 401 13.47 6.07 12.99
N TYR A 402 14.74 6.21 12.58
CA TYR A 402 15.09 6.47 11.17
C TYR A 402 15.04 5.23 10.28
N LYS A 403 15.02 4.04 10.87
CA LYS A 403 14.84 2.77 10.16
C LYS A 403 13.37 2.39 9.99
N ILE A 404 12.43 3.09 10.63
CA ILE A 404 10.99 2.83 10.49
C ILE A 404 10.56 2.94 9.02
N LEU A 405 11.25 3.76 8.21
CA LEU A 405 11.03 3.80 6.77
C LEU A 405 11.09 2.41 6.11
N GLU A 406 11.97 1.51 6.57
CA GLU A 406 12.20 0.18 5.98
C GLU A 406 11.00 -0.78 6.12
N ILE A 407 9.98 -0.46 6.95
CA ILE A 407 8.76 -1.28 7.02
C ILE A 407 7.78 -0.99 5.86
N GLY A 408 8.00 0.07 5.09
CA GLY A 408 7.09 0.53 4.04
C GLY A 408 6.01 1.49 4.52
N GLY A 409 4.94 1.65 3.74
CA GLY A 409 3.86 2.62 3.96
C GLY A 409 4.16 3.99 3.35
N SER A 410 3.25 4.96 3.48
CA SER A 410 3.51 6.37 3.15
C SER A 410 4.12 7.11 4.34
N ASN A 411 4.61 8.34 4.12
CA ASN A 411 5.08 9.19 5.22
C ASN A 411 3.99 9.41 6.27
N ALA A 412 2.77 9.73 5.87
CA ALA A 412 1.66 9.96 6.81
C ALA A 412 1.25 8.69 7.58
N GLN A 413 1.25 7.54 6.93
CA GLN A 413 0.96 6.28 7.60
C GLN A 413 2.00 5.97 8.67
N ARG A 414 3.30 6.11 8.36
CA ARG A 414 4.39 5.90 9.32
C ARG A 414 4.45 6.96 10.41
N ASP A 415 3.89 8.14 10.17
CA ASP A 415 3.88 9.21 11.17
C ASP A 415 3.24 8.78 12.49
N LEU A 416 2.33 7.80 12.45
CA LEU A 416 1.78 7.14 13.64
C LEU A 416 2.86 6.74 14.64
N PHE A 417 3.94 6.12 14.16
CA PHE A 417 5.00 5.62 15.03
C PHE A 417 5.85 6.77 15.61
N ASN A 418 5.99 7.88 14.88
CA ASN A 418 6.59 9.10 15.42
C ASN A 418 5.71 9.69 16.52
N GLN A 419 4.40 9.77 16.29
CA GLN A 419 3.43 10.24 17.29
C GLN A 419 3.46 9.36 18.55
N VAL A 420 3.47 8.03 18.41
CA VAL A 420 3.61 7.10 19.56
C VAL A 420 4.89 7.37 20.34
N LEU A 421 6.03 7.52 19.65
CA LEU A 421 7.31 7.82 20.30
C LEU A 421 7.27 9.15 21.06
N ILE A 422 6.70 10.20 20.46
CA ILE A 422 6.59 11.52 21.11
C ILE A 422 5.66 11.44 22.31
N TRP A 423 4.48 10.84 22.16
CA TRP A 423 3.52 10.63 23.26
C TRP A 423 4.14 9.83 24.41
N ALA A 424 4.90 8.78 24.12
CA ALA A 424 5.62 8.01 25.12
C ALA A 424 6.69 8.87 25.82
N ALA A 425 7.43 9.68 25.07
CA ALA A 425 8.46 10.54 25.61
C ALA A 425 7.90 11.68 26.50
N ILE A 426 6.74 12.23 26.14
CA ILE A 426 6.00 13.20 26.96
C ILE A 426 5.52 12.54 28.26
N SER A 427 4.92 11.35 28.15
CA SER A 427 4.32 10.60 29.27
C SER A 427 5.34 9.89 30.15
N SER A 428 6.61 9.89 29.76
CA SER A 428 7.71 9.25 30.47
C SER A 428 8.02 9.92 31.80
N ASN A 429 8.38 9.11 32.80
CA ASN A 429 8.86 9.58 34.11
C ASN A 429 10.31 10.08 34.05
N SER A 430 11.07 9.71 33.02
CA SER A 430 12.46 10.15 32.79
C SER A 430 12.53 11.61 32.33
N LYS A 431 13.34 12.42 33.02
CA LYS A 431 13.63 13.81 32.60
C LYS A 431 14.31 13.83 31.21
N ASN A 432 15.14 12.84 30.91
CA ASN A 432 15.83 12.75 29.62
C ASN A 432 14.84 12.49 28.49
N HIS A 433 13.84 11.64 28.71
CA HIS A 433 12.80 11.37 27.71
C HIS A 433 11.91 12.60 27.47
N ARG A 434 11.53 13.32 28.54
CA ARG A 434 10.80 14.59 28.37
C ARG A 434 11.62 15.67 27.66
N ASN A 435 12.95 15.67 27.78
CA ASN A 435 13.81 16.53 26.97
C ASN A 435 13.83 16.07 25.51
N LEU A 436 13.93 14.77 25.27
CA LEU A 436 13.85 14.18 23.94
C LEU A 436 12.53 14.53 23.25
N ALA A 437 11.39 14.45 23.95
CA ALA A 437 10.09 14.85 23.41
C ALA A 437 10.10 16.26 22.83
N ARG A 438 10.72 17.23 23.54
CA ARG A 438 10.86 18.61 23.05
C ARG A 438 11.72 18.68 21.79
N CYS A 439 12.81 17.91 21.72
CA CYS A 439 13.63 17.84 20.51
C CYS A 439 12.85 17.28 19.33
N LEU A 440 12.12 16.17 19.53
CA LEU A 440 11.31 15.55 18.48
C LEU A 440 10.20 16.48 17.98
N LEU A 441 9.58 17.25 18.87
CA LEU A 441 8.60 18.28 18.51
C LEU A 441 9.21 19.39 17.65
N ILE A 442 10.40 19.88 18.02
CA ILE A 442 11.11 20.89 17.22
C ILE A 442 11.51 20.30 15.85
N GLU A 443 11.97 19.05 15.82
CA GLU A 443 12.31 18.35 14.56
C GLU A 443 11.08 18.25 13.64
N ARG A 444 9.91 17.92 14.21
CA ARG A 444 8.62 17.88 13.51
C ARG A 444 8.26 19.26 12.95
N ASP A 445 8.21 20.30 13.78
CA ASP A 445 7.88 21.67 13.35
C ASP A 445 8.74 22.18 12.17
N VAL A 446 10.00 21.73 12.09
CA VAL A 446 10.94 22.12 11.02
C VAL A 446 10.80 21.25 9.77
N GLY A 447 10.58 19.94 9.93
CA GLY A 447 10.61 18.96 8.82
C GLY A 447 9.26 18.64 8.20
N ASP A 448 8.18 18.75 8.98
CA ASP A 448 6.81 18.39 8.64
C ASP A 448 5.89 19.05 9.69
N PRO A 449 5.35 20.26 9.44
CA PRO A 449 4.73 21.10 10.46
C PRO A 449 3.34 20.62 10.90
N THR A 450 3.11 19.32 11.02
CA THR A 450 1.90 18.76 11.64
C THR A 450 1.94 19.03 13.16
N LEU A 451 0.94 19.75 13.67
CA LEU A 451 0.78 20.18 15.05
C LEU A 451 0.32 19.01 15.93
N LEU A 452 1.01 18.76 17.05
CA LEU A 452 0.46 17.90 18.12
C LEU A 452 -0.71 18.56 18.85
#